data_AF-A0A2G3E3W6-F1
#
_entry.id   AF-A0A2G3E3W6-F1
#
_cell.length_a   1.000
_cell.length_b   1.000
_cell.length_c   1.000
_cell.angle_alpha   90.00
_cell.angle_beta   90.00
_cell.angle_gamma   90.00
#
_symmetry.space_group_name_H-M   'P 1'
#
loop_
_entity.id
_entity.type
_entity.pdbx_description
1 polymer ?
#
loop_
_entity_poly.entity_id
_entity_poly.type
_entity_poly.pdbx_seq_one_letter_code
_entity_poly.pdbx_strand_id
1 'polypeptide(L)' 'MKKGPIYCTRTEYLNHWVLLPDGSVTLCCMDFGLKHVMGNLIDHTYDEIIHMQPYQDLISGMNAQMSDILCRKCTSSRVR' A
#
# COMPACT_ATOMS: atom_id res chain seq x y z
N MET A 1 10.53 -10.34 9.83
CA MET A 1 9.54 -9.25 9.67
C MET A 1 10.01 -8.04 10.44
N LYS A 2 9.83 -6.83 9.88
CA LYS A 2 10.23 -5.57 10.55
C LYS A 2 9.21 -5.17 11.62
N LYS A 3 9.68 -4.76 12.79
CA LYS A 3 8.86 -4.28 13.93
C LYS A 3 9.02 -2.76 14.08
N GLY A 4 8.00 -2.08 14.60
CA GLY A 4 7.95 -0.62 14.74
C GLY A 4 7.43 0.08 13.48
N PRO A 5 7.23 1.41 13.51
CA PRO A 5 6.82 2.17 12.35
C PRO A 5 7.80 1.97 11.18
N ILE A 6 7.29 1.80 9.96
CA ILE A 6 8.10 1.60 8.75
C ILE A 6 7.78 2.66 7.70
N TYR A 7 8.72 2.88 6.79
CA TYR A 7 8.55 3.70 5.60
C TYR A 7 9.09 2.98 4.35
N CYS A 8 8.62 3.40 3.18
CA CYS A 8 9.10 2.91 1.90
C CYS A 8 10.28 3.76 1.43
N THR A 9 11.34 3.14 0.91
CA THR A 9 12.51 3.85 0.38
C THR A 9 12.38 4.17 -1.11
N ARG A 10 11.31 3.69 -1.80
CA ARG A 10 11.09 3.93 -3.24
C ARG A 10 10.20 5.13 -3.55
N THR A 11 9.48 5.63 -2.56
CA THR A 11 8.53 6.73 -2.69
C THR A 11 8.38 7.41 -1.35
N GLU A 12 8.33 8.74 -1.37
CA GLU A 12 8.13 9.58 -0.20
C GLU A 12 6.66 9.55 0.27
N TYR A 13 5.71 9.48 -0.68
CA TYR A 13 4.28 9.65 -0.43
C TYR A 13 3.41 8.44 -0.80
N LEU A 14 3.99 7.25 -1.00
CA LEU A 14 3.25 6.02 -1.38
C LEU A 14 2.37 6.19 -2.64
N ASN A 15 2.82 7.02 -3.57
CA ASN A 15 2.09 7.45 -4.77
C ASN A 15 2.50 6.68 -6.06
N HIS A 16 3.17 5.55 -5.94
CA HIS A 16 3.58 4.70 -7.08
C HIS A 16 2.54 3.63 -7.38
N TRP A 17 1.30 4.06 -7.57
CA TRP A 17 0.18 3.16 -7.78
C TRP A 17 0.29 2.45 -9.11
N VAL A 18 -0.23 1.22 -9.16
CA VAL A 18 -0.26 0.40 -10.37
C VAL A 18 -1.71 0.11 -10.70
N LEU A 19 -2.15 0.66 -11.84
CA LEU A 19 -3.44 0.38 -12.44
C LEU A 19 -3.34 -0.91 -13.25
N LEU A 20 -4.26 -1.84 -12.98
CA LEU A 20 -4.39 -3.10 -13.70
C LEU A 20 -5.43 -2.98 -14.83
N PRO A 21 -5.40 -3.88 -15.83
CA PRO A 21 -6.31 -3.81 -16.99
C PRO A 21 -7.80 -3.91 -16.67
N ASP A 22 -8.15 -4.48 -15.51
CA ASP A 22 -9.53 -4.60 -15.00
C ASP A 22 -10.01 -3.35 -14.23
N GLY A 23 -9.19 -2.29 -14.20
CA GLY A 23 -9.46 -1.06 -13.45
C GLY A 23 -8.99 -1.10 -11.99
N SER A 24 -8.57 -2.27 -11.47
CA SER A 24 -8.09 -2.41 -10.10
C SER A 24 -6.80 -1.62 -9.89
N VAL A 25 -6.71 -0.89 -8.78
CA VAL A 25 -5.53 -0.12 -8.39
C VAL A 25 -4.84 -0.80 -7.23
N THR A 26 -3.54 -1.08 -7.38
CA THR A 26 -2.69 -1.58 -6.29
C THR A 26 -1.66 -0.54 -5.89
N LEU A 27 -1.13 -0.66 -4.67
CA LEU A 27 -0.18 0.32 -4.12
C LEU A 27 1.15 0.40 -4.89
N CYS A 28 1.66 -0.75 -5.35
CA CYS A 28 3.06 -0.88 -5.74
C CYS A 28 3.26 -2.08 -6.67
N CYS A 29 4.17 -1.96 -7.63
CA CYS A 29 4.56 -3.04 -8.55
C CYS A 29 5.20 -4.27 -7.87
N MET A 30 5.52 -4.19 -6.58
CA MET A 30 6.02 -5.33 -5.80
C MET A 30 4.90 -6.17 -5.17
N ASP A 31 3.64 -5.76 -5.32
CA ASP A 31 2.47 -6.48 -4.78
C ASP A 31 1.92 -7.52 -5.77
N PHE A 32 2.78 -8.45 -6.20
CA PHE A 32 2.44 -9.48 -7.18
C PHE A 32 1.31 -10.41 -6.74
N GLY A 33 1.13 -10.58 -5.43
CA GLY A 33 0.04 -11.37 -4.86
C GLY A 33 -1.27 -10.60 -4.68
N LEU A 34 -1.32 -9.34 -5.13
CA LEU A 34 -2.48 -8.44 -5.01
C LEU A 34 -2.99 -8.35 -3.56
N LYS A 35 -2.08 -8.33 -2.58
CA LYS A 35 -2.44 -8.29 -1.16
C LYS A 35 -3.11 -6.95 -0.79
N HIS A 36 -2.74 -5.89 -1.50
CA HIS A 36 -3.10 -4.51 -1.23
C HIS A 36 -3.74 -3.85 -2.46
N VAL A 37 -4.90 -4.37 -2.86
CA VAL A 37 -5.80 -3.69 -3.80
C VAL A 37 -6.48 -2.54 -3.07
N MET A 38 -6.32 -1.33 -3.58
CA MET A 38 -6.78 -0.09 -2.95
C MET A 38 -8.19 0.31 -3.38
N GLY A 39 -8.56 -0.04 -4.61
CA GLY A 39 -9.86 0.26 -5.18
C GLY A 39 -9.90 -0.07 -6.67
N ASN A 40 -10.92 0.41 -7.37
CA ASN A 40 -11.07 0.24 -8.82
C ASN A 40 -11.51 1.57 -9.46
N LEU A 41 -10.82 2.00 -10.52
CA LEU A 41 -11.09 3.26 -11.22
C LEU A 41 -12.34 3.28 -12.10
N ILE A 42 -12.96 2.12 -12.29
CA ILE A 42 -14.29 2.05 -12.93
C ILE A 42 -15.34 2.65 -12.00
N ASP A 43 -15.17 2.47 -10.69
CA ASP A 43 -16.17 2.83 -9.67
C ASP A 43 -15.75 4.03 -8.80
N HIS A 44 -14.46 4.33 -8.71
CA HIS A 44 -13.91 5.32 -7.78
C HIS A 44 -12.85 6.21 -8.43
N THR A 45 -12.76 7.44 -7.99
CA THR A 45 -11.61 8.33 -8.26
C THR A 45 -10.44 8.00 -7.34
N TYR A 46 -9.24 8.44 -7.71
CA TYR A 46 -8.06 8.31 -6.84
C TYR A 46 -8.23 9.02 -5.49
N ASP A 47 -8.91 10.17 -5.47
CA ASP A 47 -9.21 10.91 -4.24
C ASP A 47 -10.20 10.16 -3.35
N GLU A 48 -11.14 9.40 -3.91
CA GLU A 48 -11.98 8.51 -3.11
C GLU A 48 -11.16 7.36 -2.54
N ILE A 49 -10.29 6.75 -3.35
CA ILE A 49 -9.45 5.61 -2.96
C ILE A 49 -8.57 5.91 -1.74
N ILE A 50 -7.95 7.10 -1.63
CA ILE A 50 -7.15 7.44 -0.44
C ILE A 50 -7.97 7.48 0.85
N HIS A 51 -9.27 7.74 0.77
CA HIS A 51 -10.16 7.76 1.92
C HIS A 51 -10.80 6.40 2.22
N MET A 52 -10.61 5.41 1.35
CA MET A 52 -11.14 4.06 1.54
C MET A 52 -10.35 3.25 2.57
N GLN A 53 -11.04 2.29 3.19
CA GLN A 53 -10.49 1.45 4.25
C GLN A 53 -9.19 0.71 3.87
N PRO A 54 -9.02 0.12 2.67
CA PRO A 54 -7.77 -0.59 2.32
C PRO A 54 -6.54 0.30 2.38
N TYR A 55 -6.65 1.55 1.92
CA TYR A 55 -5.56 2.51 2.01
C TYR A 55 -5.29 2.91 3.46
N GLN A 56 -6.33 3.20 4.24
CA GLN A 56 -6.21 3.56 5.65
C GLN A 56 -5.60 2.41 6.50
N ASP A 57 -5.97 1.17 6.21
CA ASP A 57 -5.43 -0.03 6.86
C ASP A 57 -3.94 -0.23 6.55
N LEU A 58 -3.53 0.04 5.30
CA LEU A 58 -2.13 0.03 4.94
C LEU A 58 -1.34 1.09 5.71
N ILE A 59 -1.81 2.35 5.72
CA ILE A 59 -1.10 3.45 6.41
C ILE A 59 -1.01 3.18 7.91
N SER A 60 -2.12 2.77 8.52
CA SER A 60 -2.18 2.33 9.92
C SER A 60 -1.22 1.17 10.17
N GLY A 61 -1.24 0.19 9.26
CA GLY A 61 -0.35 -0.97 9.28
C GLY A 61 1.13 -0.58 9.16
N MET A 62 1.49 0.46 8.41
CA MET A 62 2.87 0.94 8.32
C MET A 62 3.33 1.64 9.60
N ASN A 63 2.44 2.37 10.28
CA ASN A 63 2.76 3.07 11.52
C ASN A 63 2.66 2.17 12.78
N ALA A 64 2.00 1.02 12.70
CA ALA A 64 1.85 0.10 13.81
C ALA A 64 3.17 -0.56 14.25
N GLN A 65 3.20 -1.09 15.47
CA GLN A 65 4.32 -1.90 15.98
C GLN A 65 4.50 -3.19 15.18
N MET A 66 3.38 -3.79 14.77
CA MET A 66 3.31 -5.00 13.96
C MET A 66 2.00 -4.99 13.18
N SER A 67 2.03 -5.52 11.96
CA SER A 67 0.87 -5.64 11.08
C SER A 67 1.13 -6.71 10.05
N ASP A 68 0.08 -7.22 9.40
CA ASP A 68 0.21 -8.18 8.31
C ASP A 68 0.17 -7.50 6.92
N ILE A 69 1.01 -6.49 6.73
CA ILE A 69 1.18 -5.87 5.40
C ILE A 69 2.41 -6.42 4.71
N LEU A 70 2.34 -6.58 3.38
CA LEU A 70 3.47 -7.01 2.53
C LEU A 70 4.76 -6.22 2.80
N CYS A 71 4.62 -4.92 3.05
CA CYS A 71 5.74 -4.00 3.33
C CYS A 71 6.60 -4.44 4.52
N ARG A 72 6.12 -5.27 5.45
CA ARG A 72 6.91 -5.79 6.59
C ARG A 72 8.02 -6.75 6.17
N LYS A 73 7.91 -7.34 4.98
CA LYS A 73 8.87 -8.28 4.38
C LYS A 73 9.57 -7.72 3.14
N CYS A 74 9.06 -6.61 2.58
CA CYS A 74 9.62 -5.96 1.39
C CYS A 74 11.09 -5.51 1.58
N THR A 75 11.93 -5.71 0.57
CA THR A 75 13.35 -5.29 0.58
C THR A 75 13.53 -3.77 0.52
N SER A 76 12.53 -3.04 0.03
CA SER A 76 12.55 -1.58 -0.08
C SER A 76 11.81 -0.86 1.06
N SER A 77 11.51 -1.53 2.16
CA SER A 77 11.01 -0.86 3.37
C SER A 77 12.08 -0.83 4.46
N ARG A 78 12.05 0.19 5.31
CA ARG A 78 12.93 0.36 6.47
C ARG A 78 12.10 0.76 7.68
N VAL A 79 12.60 0.46 8.88
CA VAL A 79 12.03 0.98 10.13
C VAL A 79 12.39 2.46 10.22
N ARG A 80 11.44 3.30 10.64
CA ARG A 80 11.65 4.72 10.89
C ARG A 80 12.54 4.93 12.10
#